data_AF-A0A6J6W7S9-F1
#
_entry.id   AF-A0A6J6W7S9-F1
#
_cell.length_a   1.000
_cell.length_b   1.000
_cell.length_c   1.000
_cell.angle_alpha   90.00
_cell.angle_beta   90.00
_cell.angle_gamma   90.00
#
_symmetry.space_group_name_H-M   'P 1'
#
loop_
_entity.id
_entity.type
_entity.pdbx_description
1 polymer ?
#
loop_
_entity_poly.entity_id
_entity_poly.type
_entity_poly.pdbx_seq_one_letter_code
_entity_poly.pdbx_strand_id
1 'polypeptide(L)'
;MTPLATIFIAIVALVVLAAVVLVTSARRSDVRGAGALARETVKRDKSIKAESGDAPAGSAYESQAIATRTAVLEKATEVAPVVWQAPDQEAVDVSRRQFFNRASIFLVTAGIASFGAAAIAFLWPRAGGGFGSKVNVGRLEDLVAQIRSERGFVYKPEARTWLTTYPADSLPKARLSYGKQGPVLNGMENGLVALYQKCPHLGCRVPECKSSQWFECPCHGSQYNRIGEKKAGPAPRGMDRFGITVSNGNVIVDTGTIFNGPAIGTNTTGQEAEGPHCVSGEAKH
;
A
#
# COMPACT_ATOMS: atom_id res chain seq x y z
N MET A 1 4.85 26.39 -0.15
CA MET A 1 6.17 25.96 0.36
C MET A 1 6.94 25.35 -0.80
N THR A 2 8.17 25.80 -1.05
CA THR A 2 9.00 25.25 -2.13
C THR A 2 9.41 23.81 -1.82
N PRO A 3 9.66 22.96 -2.84
CA PRO A 3 10.07 21.58 -2.63
C PRO A 3 11.35 21.45 -1.78
N LEU A 4 12.22 22.45 -1.81
CA LEU A 4 13.40 22.53 -0.95
C LEU A 4 13.05 22.71 0.54
N ALA A 5 12.01 23.51 0.85
CA ALA A 5 11.57 23.72 2.22
C ALA A 5 10.94 22.46 2.83
N THR A 6 10.21 21.67 2.05
CA THR A 6 9.64 20.39 2.51
C THR A 6 10.72 19.35 2.78
N ILE A 7 11.77 19.28 1.95
CA ILE A 7 12.88 18.35 2.15
C ILE A 7 13.67 18.72 3.41
N PHE A 8 13.95 20.01 3.61
CA PHE A 8 14.67 20.47 4.79
C PHE A 8 13.93 20.13 6.10
N ILE A 9 12.61 20.37 6.15
CA ILE A 9 11.79 20.04 7.33
C ILE A 9 11.78 18.53 7.61
N ALA A 10 11.68 17.70 6.57
CA ALA A 10 11.71 16.25 6.72
C ALA A 10 13.05 15.74 7.26
N ILE A 11 14.17 16.32 6.80
CA ILE A 11 15.51 15.97 7.30
C ILE A 11 15.64 16.36 8.77
N VAL A 12 15.26 17.58 9.14
CA VAL A 12 15.32 18.04 10.55
C VAL A 12 14.46 17.16 11.46
N ALA A 13 13.25 16.80 11.03
CA ALA A 13 12.38 15.91 11.80
C ALA A 13 12.99 14.52 12.01
N LEU A 14 13.65 13.96 10.98
CA LEU A 14 14.35 12.67 11.08
C LEU A 14 15.56 12.74 12.03
N VAL A 15 16.35 13.81 11.98
CA VAL A 15 17.49 13.98 12.89
C VAL A 15 17.01 14.10 14.35
N VAL A 16 15.93 14.83 14.60
CA VAL A 16 15.35 14.97 15.94
C VAL A 16 14.82 13.62 16.44
N LEU A 17 14.10 12.87 15.62
CA LEU A 17 13.62 11.53 15.98
C LEU A 17 14.78 10.57 16.28
N ALA A 18 15.84 10.59 15.46
CA ALA A 18 17.03 9.78 15.70
C ALA A 18 17.72 10.15 17.02
N ALA A 19 17.82 11.45 17.34
CA ALA A 19 18.37 11.92 18.60
C ALA A 19 17.51 11.50 19.80
N VAL A 20 16.18 11.56 19.69
CA VAL A 20 15.26 11.10 20.74
C VAL A 20 15.41 9.59 20.98
N VAL A 21 15.51 8.79 19.91
CA VAL A 21 15.74 7.34 20.03
C VAL A 21 17.08 7.06 20.71
N LEU A 22 18.17 7.72 20.30
CA LEU A 22 19.49 7.57 20.91
C LEU A 22 19.51 7.94 22.40
N VAL A 23 18.87 9.06 22.76
CA VAL A 23 18.81 9.52 24.16
C VAL A 23 17.93 8.60 25.01
N THR A 24 16.82 8.12 24.48
CA THR A 24 15.93 7.20 25.21
C THR A 24 16.53 5.79 25.32
N SER A 25 17.25 5.31 24.32
CA SER A 25 17.98 4.04 24.38
C SER A 25 19.19 4.10 25.32
N ALA A 26 19.92 5.22 25.33
CA ALA A 26 21.05 5.42 26.25
C ALA A 26 20.61 5.54 27.72
N ARG A 27 19.37 5.97 27.98
CA ARG A 27 18.82 6.08 29.35
C ARG A 27 18.24 4.77 29.89
N ARG A 28 17.98 3.76 29.06
CA ARG A 28 17.59 2.41 29.51
C ARG A 28 18.83 1.56 29.85
N SER A 29 19.65 2.01 30.78
CA SER A 29 20.67 1.19 31.42
C SER A 29 20.18 0.74 32.80
N ASP A 30 19.12 -0.07 32.84
CA ASP A 30 18.75 -0.84 34.04
C ASP A 30 19.60 -2.13 34.18
N VAL A 31 20.77 -2.16 33.54
CA VAL A 31 21.74 -3.25 33.69
C VAL A 31 22.99 -2.67 34.35
N ARG A 32 22.95 -2.62 35.69
CA ARG A 32 24.15 -2.36 36.51
C ARG A 32 25.07 -3.58 36.45
N GLY A 33 25.77 -3.75 35.33
CA GLY A 33 26.78 -4.78 35.14
C GLY A 33 26.26 -6.22 35.13
N ALA A 34 27.09 -7.13 34.64
CA ALA A 34 26.83 -8.56 34.70
C ALA A 34 26.78 -8.99 36.18
N GLY A 35 25.59 -9.33 36.67
CA GLY A 35 25.36 -9.81 38.04
C GLY A 35 24.30 -9.05 38.85
N ALA A 36 23.85 -7.87 38.41
CA ALA A 36 22.73 -7.21 39.07
C ALA A 36 21.39 -7.80 38.64
N LEU A 37 20.70 -8.49 39.55
CA LEU A 37 19.35 -8.97 39.33
C LEU A 37 18.34 -7.82 39.44
N ALA A 38 17.31 -7.82 38.60
CA ALA A 38 16.25 -6.82 38.66
C ALA A 38 15.50 -6.93 40.00
N ARG A 39 14.99 -5.80 40.52
CA ARG A 39 14.26 -5.74 41.79
C ARG A 39 13.06 -6.70 41.82
N GLU A 40 12.42 -6.89 40.67
CA GLU A 40 11.33 -7.84 40.47
C GLU A 40 11.80 -9.28 40.76
N THR A 41 12.97 -9.66 40.23
CA THR A 41 13.57 -10.98 40.39
C THR A 41 13.95 -11.23 41.84
N VAL A 42 14.55 -10.23 42.50
CA VAL A 42 14.93 -10.32 43.93
C VAL A 42 13.69 -10.46 44.83
N LYS A 43 12.60 -9.72 44.52
CA LYS A 43 11.37 -9.78 45.31
C LYS A 43 10.67 -11.14 45.17
N ARG A 44 10.66 -11.70 43.96
CA ARG A 44 10.08 -13.03 43.68
C ARG A 44 10.92 -14.15 44.30
N ASP A 45 12.23 -14.05 44.26
CA ASP A 45 13.13 -15.03 44.91
C ASP A 45 12.97 -15.00 46.44
N LYS A 46 12.79 -13.80 47.02
CA LYS A 46 12.51 -13.63 48.45
C LYS A 46 11.15 -14.21 48.88
N SER A 47 10.12 -14.13 48.04
CA SER A 47 8.82 -14.75 48.33
C SER A 47 8.88 -16.27 48.23
N ILE A 48 9.58 -16.81 47.22
CA ILE A 48 9.77 -18.27 47.07
C ILE A 48 10.55 -18.83 48.26
N LYS A 49 11.62 -18.14 48.70
CA LYS A 49 12.40 -18.54 49.89
C LYS A 49 11.60 -18.47 51.19
N ALA A 50 10.62 -17.56 51.28
CA ALA A 50 9.72 -17.48 52.43
C ALA A 50 8.70 -18.63 52.46
N GLU A 51 8.28 -19.12 51.30
CA GLU A 51 7.36 -20.26 51.17
C GLU A 51 8.05 -21.63 51.33
N SER A 52 9.31 -21.77 50.93
CA SER A 52 10.01 -23.06 50.90
C SER A 52 10.57 -23.55 52.24
N GLY A 53 10.56 -22.71 53.29
CA GLY A 53 11.14 -23.05 54.60
C GLY A 53 12.61 -23.47 54.52
N ASP A 54 13.06 -24.28 55.49
CA ASP A 54 14.46 -24.72 55.70
C ASP A 54 14.91 -25.82 54.69
N ALA A 55 14.26 -25.90 53.53
CA ALA A 55 14.65 -26.83 52.48
C ALA A 55 16.10 -26.52 52.03
N PRO A 56 16.95 -27.55 51.85
CA PRO A 56 18.35 -27.35 51.49
C PRO A 56 18.46 -26.55 50.20
N ALA A 57 19.19 -25.43 50.27
CA ALA A 57 19.42 -24.57 49.13
C ALA A 57 20.16 -25.33 48.00
N GLY A 58 20.03 -24.88 46.75
CA GLY A 58 20.76 -25.46 45.62
C GLY A 58 22.28 -25.55 45.86
N SER A 59 22.84 -24.61 46.62
CA SER A 59 24.25 -24.63 47.05
C SER A 59 24.61 -25.82 47.94
N ALA A 60 23.66 -26.37 48.70
CA ALA A 60 23.87 -27.59 49.48
C ALA A 60 24.02 -28.80 48.56
N TYR A 61 23.17 -28.93 47.53
CA TYR A 61 23.31 -29.96 46.50
C TYR A 61 24.57 -29.80 45.66
N GLU A 62 24.96 -28.57 45.33
CA GLU A 62 26.24 -28.29 44.66
C GLU A 62 27.43 -28.67 45.54
N SER A 63 27.39 -28.34 46.84
CA SER A 63 28.45 -28.71 47.79
C SER A 63 28.52 -30.23 47.98
N GLN A 64 27.38 -30.92 47.98
CA GLN A 64 27.31 -32.38 48.03
C GLN A 64 27.83 -33.01 46.74
N ALA A 65 27.50 -32.45 45.57
CA ALA A 65 28.01 -32.89 44.26
C ALA A 65 29.51 -32.67 44.12
N ILE A 66 30.05 -31.58 44.67
CA ILE A 66 31.49 -31.32 44.75
C ILE A 66 32.15 -32.31 45.73
N ALA A 67 31.52 -32.61 46.87
CA ALA A 67 32.04 -33.57 47.84
C ALA A 67 31.99 -35.03 47.34
N THR A 68 31.01 -35.38 46.49
CA THR A 68 30.91 -36.71 45.85
C THR A 68 31.80 -36.86 44.62
N ARG A 69 32.35 -35.77 44.07
CA ARG A 69 33.47 -35.82 43.14
C ARG A 69 34.72 -36.26 43.90
N THR A 70 34.84 -37.56 44.09
CA THR A 70 36.06 -38.23 44.52
C THR A 70 37.19 -37.84 43.57
N ALA A 71 38.08 -36.99 44.06
CA ALA A 71 39.25 -36.53 43.36
C ALA A 71 40.27 -37.68 43.26
N VAL A 72 40.22 -38.41 42.16
CA VAL A 72 41.43 -38.94 41.53
C VAL A 72 41.47 -38.32 40.14
N LEU A 73 41.88 -37.05 40.07
CA LEU A 73 42.36 -36.50 38.82
C LEU A 73 43.67 -37.23 38.51
N GLU A 74 43.67 -38.09 37.50
CA GLU A 74 44.93 -38.59 36.97
C GLU A 74 45.78 -37.39 36.60
N LYS A 75 46.98 -37.30 37.18
CA LYS A 75 47.92 -36.23 36.88
C LYS A 75 48.32 -36.40 35.43
N ALA A 76 47.74 -35.59 34.55
CA ALA A 76 48.08 -35.58 33.14
C ALA A 76 49.62 -35.52 33.01
N THR A 77 50.17 -36.42 32.21
CA THR A 77 51.61 -36.49 31.99
C THR A 77 52.10 -35.11 31.54
N GLU A 78 53.13 -34.56 32.20
CA GLU A 78 53.70 -33.27 31.83
C GLU A 78 54.29 -33.36 30.43
N VAL A 79 53.50 -32.98 29.43
CA VAL A 79 53.98 -32.74 28.07
C VAL A 79 54.62 -31.36 28.11
N ALA A 80 55.92 -31.29 27.80
CA ALA A 80 56.63 -30.03 27.67
C ALA A 80 55.82 -29.10 26.74
N PRO A 81 55.56 -27.83 27.13
CA PRO A 81 54.75 -26.94 26.34
C PRO A 81 55.38 -26.79 24.97
N VAL A 82 54.68 -27.27 23.94
CA VAL A 82 55.09 -27.04 22.56
C VAL A 82 55.13 -25.53 22.36
N VAL A 83 56.30 -25.01 22.01
CA VAL A 83 56.48 -23.57 21.75
C VAL A 83 55.53 -23.22 20.60
N TRP A 84 54.51 -22.42 20.93
CA TRP A 84 53.55 -21.96 19.93
C TRP A 84 54.31 -21.20 18.85
N GLN A 85 54.36 -21.77 17.64
CA GLN A 85 54.81 -21.05 16.45
C GLN A 85 53.56 -20.45 15.80
N ALA A 86 53.61 -19.14 15.59
CA ALA A 86 52.57 -18.48 14.81
C ALA A 86 52.52 -19.13 13.43
N PRO A 87 51.31 -19.50 12.93
CA PRO A 87 51.15 -19.85 11.52
C PRO A 87 51.75 -18.74 10.65
N ASP A 88 52.42 -19.10 9.56
CA ASP A 88 52.91 -18.12 8.61
C ASP A 88 51.76 -17.22 8.12
N GLN A 89 52.06 -15.96 7.77
CA GLN A 89 51.01 -15.01 7.36
C GLN A 89 50.38 -15.39 6.01
N GLU A 90 51.02 -16.26 5.23
CA GLU A 90 50.59 -16.67 3.89
C GLU A 90 49.57 -17.82 3.94
N ALA A 91 49.53 -18.61 5.01
CA ALA A 91 48.57 -19.67 5.28
C ALA A 91 47.28 -19.14 5.92
N VAL A 92 47.27 -17.88 6.39
CA VAL A 92 46.12 -17.21 7.01
C VAL A 92 45.63 -16.07 6.12
N ASP A 93 45.23 -16.40 4.88
CA ASP A 93 44.72 -15.43 3.90
C ASP A 93 43.58 -14.54 4.44
N VAL A 94 42.61 -15.13 5.16
CA VAL A 94 41.49 -14.42 5.78
C VAL A 94 41.11 -15.08 7.09
N SER A 95 41.24 -14.35 8.21
CA SER A 95 40.76 -14.84 9.50
C SER A 95 39.23 -14.96 9.51
N ARG A 96 38.68 -15.90 10.30
CA ARG A 96 37.23 -16.05 10.50
C ARG A 96 36.55 -14.73 10.85
N ARG A 97 37.19 -13.92 11.71
CA ARG A 97 36.70 -12.60 12.11
C ARG A 97 36.64 -11.63 10.93
N GLN A 98 37.67 -11.61 10.09
CA GLN A 98 37.66 -10.78 8.87
C GLN A 98 36.61 -11.26 7.87
N PHE A 99 36.43 -12.57 7.69
CA PHE A 99 35.37 -13.12 6.84
C PHE A 99 33.99 -12.67 7.32
N PHE A 100 33.66 -12.90 8.59
CA PHE A 100 32.36 -12.52 9.14
C PHE A 100 32.13 -11.01 9.12
N ASN A 101 33.14 -10.20 9.47
CA ASN A 101 33.01 -8.74 9.40
C ASN A 101 32.77 -8.26 7.96
N ARG A 102 33.51 -8.79 6.97
CA ARG A 102 33.34 -8.44 5.55
C ARG A 102 31.97 -8.89 5.03
N ALA A 103 31.55 -10.10 5.37
CA ALA A 103 30.24 -10.64 4.98
C ALA A 103 29.10 -9.83 5.60
N SER A 104 29.18 -9.48 6.88
CA SER A 104 28.17 -8.65 7.55
C SER A 104 28.10 -7.26 6.94
N ILE A 105 29.23 -6.59 6.69
CA ILE A 105 29.25 -5.28 6.04
C ILE A 105 28.66 -5.37 4.63
N PHE A 106 29.04 -6.38 3.85
CA PHE A 106 28.53 -6.58 2.51
C PHE A 106 27.00 -6.76 2.52
N LEU A 107 26.48 -7.67 3.37
CA LEU A 107 25.04 -7.94 3.43
C LEU A 107 24.24 -6.73 3.89
N VAL A 108 24.72 -5.99 4.90
CA VAL A 108 24.06 -4.76 5.36
C VAL A 108 24.09 -3.69 4.28
N THR A 109 25.23 -3.49 3.62
CA THR A 109 25.36 -2.50 2.55
C THR A 109 24.49 -2.84 1.35
N ALA A 110 24.48 -4.11 0.93
CA ALA A 110 23.61 -4.58 -0.15
C ALA A 110 22.12 -4.44 0.19
N GLY A 111 21.74 -4.74 1.44
CA GLY A 111 20.38 -4.55 1.94
C GLY A 111 19.95 -3.08 1.92
N ILE A 112 20.78 -2.17 2.44
CA ILE A 112 20.49 -0.73 2.42
C ILE A 112 20.48 -0.18 0.99
N ALA A 113 21.43 -0.58 0.15
CA ALA A 113 21.51 -0.13 -1.23
C ALA A 113 20.29 -0.59 -2.05
N SER A 114 19.86 -1.85 -1.90
CA SER A 114 18.67 -2.36 -2.59
C SER A 114 17.39 -1.67 -2.12
N PHE A 115 17.21 -1.46 -0.81
CA PHE A 115 16.08 -0.69 -0.29
C PHE A 115 16.10 0.76 -0.78
N GLY A 116 17.27 1.42 -0.76
CA GLY A 116 17.45 2.77 -1.26
C GLY A 116 17.12 2.90 -2.74
N ALA A 117 17.59 1.95 -3.56
CA ALA A 117 17.25 1.89 -4.98
C ALA A 117 15.75 1.70 -5.22
N ALA A 118 15.08 0.85 -4.44
CA ALA A 118 13.63 0.66 -4.53
C ALA A 118 12.85 1.93 -4.13
N ALA A 119 13.27 2.62 -3.06
CA ALA A 119 12.66 3.87 -2.63
C ALA A 119 12.81 4.99 -3.69
N ILE A 120 14.00 5.10 -4.29
CA ILE A 120 14.24 6.03 -5.40
C ILE A 120 13.38 5.65 -6.60
N ALA A 121 13.33 4.38 -6.99
CA ALA A 121 12.51 3.91 -8.11
C ALA A 121 11.00 4.17 -7.91
N PHE A 122 10.53 4.10 -6.66
CA PHE A 122 9.15 4.44 -6.30
C PHE A 122 8.87 5.95 -6.38
N LEU A 123 9.83 6.78 -5.96
CA LEU A 123 9.69 8.24 -5.98
C LEU A 123 10.02 8.85 -7.35
N TRP A 124 10.71 8.11 -8.21
CA TRP A 124 11.08 8.58 -9.54
C TRP A 124 9.81 8.75 -10.38
N PRO A 125 9.54 9.95 -10.91
CA PRO A 125 8.35 10.18 -11.70
C PRO A 125 8.37 9.28 -12.94
N ARG A 126 7.39 8.37 -13.03
CA ARG A 126 7.16 7.63 -14.28
C ARG A 126 6.61 8.63 -15.29
N ALA A 127 7.34 8.82 -16.39
CA ALA A 127 6.91 9.67 -17.48
C ALA A 127 5.71 9.04 -18.21
N GLY A 128 4.50 9.41 -17.78
CA GLY A 128 3.25 9.14 -18.50
C GLY A 128 2.68 7.73 -18.36
N GLY A 129 1.36 7.61 -18.54
CA GLY A 129 0.66 6.32 -18.70
C GLY A 129 -0.07 5.80 -17.46
N GLY A 130 -0.13 6.57 -16.37
CA GLY A 130 -0.89 6.22 -15.17
C GLY A 130 -2.09 7.14 -14.89
N PHE A 131 -2.93 6.75 -13.95
CA PHE A 131 -4.01 7.59 -13.42
C PHE A 131 -3.46 8.95 -12.93
N GLY A 132 -4.13 10.05 -13.30
CA GLY A 132 -3.65 11.42 -13.13
C GLY A 132 -2.93 11.98 -14.37
N SER A 133 -2.90 11.25 -15.48
CA SER A 133 -2.32 11.69 -16.75
C SER A 133 -3.21 11.30 -17.95
N LYS A 134 -2.74 11.57 -19.16
CA LYS A 134 -3.39 11.11 -20.40
C LYS A 134 -3.07 9.62 -20.60
N VAL A 135 -4.11 8.79 -20.58
CA VAL A 135 -4.01 7.33 -20.69
C VAL A 135 -4.60 6.89 -22.02
N ASN A 136 -3.84 6.17 -22.84
CA ASN A 136 -4.37 5.52 -24.04
C ASN A 136 -5.12 4.26 -23.61
N VAL A 137 -6.42 4.19 -23.91
CA VAL A 137 -7.31 3.09 -23.51
C VAL A 137 -7.63 2.10 -24.64
N GLY A 138 -7.04 2.29 -25.82
CA GLY A 138 -7.20 1.43 -26.99
C GLY A 138 -7.75 2.17 -28.21
N ARG A 139 -8.01 1.42 -29.30
CA ARG A 139 -8.60 1.94 -30.54
C ARG A 139 -10.10 2.16 -30.39
N LEU A 140 -10.62 3.22 -31.01
CA LEU A 140 -12.04 3.59 -30.93
C LEU A 140 -12.96 2.47 -31.42
N GLU A 141 -12.65 1.87 -32.56
CA GLU A 141 -13.46 0.81 -33.18
C GLU A 141 -13.54 -0.43 -32.27
N ASP A 142 -12.40 -0.87 -31.75
CA ASP A 142 -12.32 -2.02 -30.85
C ASP A 142 -13.08 -1.76 -29.54
N LEU A 143 -12.99 -0.54 -29.01
CA LEU A 143 -13.72 -0.15 -27.80
C LEU A 143 -15.22 -0.15 -28.03
N VAL A 144 -15.70 0.39 -29.15
CA VAL A 144 -17.13 0.38 -29.49
C VAL A 144 -17.63 -1.06 -29.69
N ALA A 145 -16.84 -1.92 -30.33
CA ALA A 145 -17.16 -3.33 -30.47
C ALA A 145 -17.21 -4.04 -29.11
N GLN A 146 -16.23 -3.79 -28.24
CA GLN A 146 -16.16 -4.36 -26.90
C GLN A 146 -17.37 -3.92 -26.06
N ILE A 147 -17.73 -2.63 -26.09
CA ILE A 147 -18.91 -2.10 -25.40
C ILE A 147 -20.19 -2.81 -25.84
N ARG A 148 -20.35 -3.07 -27.14
CA ARG A 148 -21.51 -3.81 -27.64
C ARG A 148 -21.50 -5.27 -27.16
N SER A 149 -20.36 -5.95 -27.18
CA SER A 149 -20.23 -7.33 -26.71
C SER A 149 -20.47 -7.48 -25.21
N GLU A 150 -20.07 -6.48 -24.41
CA GLU A 150 -20.19 -6.49 -22.95
C GLU A 150 -21.52 -5.88 -22.46
N ARG A 151 -22.52 -5.76 -23.35
CA ARG A 151 -23.86 -5.22 -23.07
C ARG A 151 -23.83 -3.77 -22.55
N GLY A 152 -23.05 -2.91 -23.20
CA GLY A 152 -23.10 -1.46 -23.01
C GLY A 152 -22.03 -0.87 -22.08
N PHE A 153 -21.17 -1.69 -21.49
CA PHE A 153 -20.16 -1.25 -20.51
C PHE A 153 -18.80 -1.88 -20.77
N VAL A 154 -17.73 -1.10 -20.67
CA VAL A 154 -16.35 -1.61 -20.62
C VAL A 154 -15.59 -0.93 -19.50
N TYR A 155 -14.92 -1.70 -18.67
CA TYR A 155 -14.05 -1.15 -17.63
C TYR A 155 -12.59 -1.06 -18.10
N LYS A 156 -11.94 0.09 -17.88
CA LYS A 156 -10.51 0.28 -18.13
C LYS A 156 -9.77 0.58 -16.82
N PRO A 157 -9.08 -0.41 -16.22
CA PRO A 157 -8.43 -0.24 -14.92
C PRO A 157 -7.31 0.80 -14.91
N GLU A 158 -6.62 0.98 -16.04
CA GLU A 158 -5.50 1.91 -16.20
C GLU A 158 -5.95 3.36 -15.98
N ALA A 159 -7.17 3.68 -16.44
CA ALA A 159 -7.80 4.99 -16.30
C ALA A 159 -8.86 5.04 -15.18
N ARG A 160 -9.13 3.92 -14.49
CA ARG A 160 -10.16 3.80 -13.44
C ARG A 160 -11.54 4.30 -13.90
N THR A 161 -11.88 4.01 -15.16
CA THR A 161 -13.05 4.57 -15.83
C THR A 161 -13.91 3.48 -16.46
N TRP A 162 -15.21 3.71 -16.48
CA TRP A 162 -16.16 3.00 -17.30
C TRP A 162 -16.34 3.73 -18.63
N LEU A 163 -16.21 3.00 -19.73
CA LEU A 163 -16.51 3.47 -21.07
C LEU A 163 -17.89 2.96 -21.48
N THR A 164 -18.74 3.89 -21.90
CA THR A 164 -20.07 3.59 -22.46
C THR A 164 -20.30 4.39 -23.74
N THR A 165 -21.24 3.96 -24.57
CA THR A 165 -21.57 4.68 -25.81
C THR A 165 -22.53 5.83 -25.52
N TYR A 166 -22.29 6.99 -26.14
CA TYR A 166 -23.23 8.10 -26.20
C TYR A 166 -24.03 8.03 -27.51
N PRO A 167 -25.36 8.10 -27.50
CA PRO A 167 -26.16 7.99 -28.72
C PRO A 167 -26.15 9.31 -29.50
N ALA A 168 -26.01 9.22 -30.83
CA ALA A 168 -25.80 10.38 -31.69
C ALA A 168 -27.02 11.32 -31.77
N ASP A 169 -28.23 10.76 -31.60
CA ASP A 169 -29.50 11.49 -31.57
C ASP A 169 -29.61 12.46 -30.38
N SER A 170 -28.89 12.19 -29.29
CA SER A 170 -28.93 12.94 -28.05
C SER A 170 -27.87 14.05 -27.99
N LEU A 171 -27.01 14.16 -29.01
CA LEU A 171 -25.95 15.18 -29.08
C LEU A 171 -26.45 16.62 -28.94
N PRO A 172 -27.61 17.04 -29.48
CA PRO A 172 -28.13 18.38 -29.23
C PRO A 172 -28.36 18.67 -27.74
N LYS A 173 -28.91 17.70 -27.00
CA LYS A 173 -29.09 17.80 -25.54
C LYS A 173 -27.74 17.76 -24.82
N ALA A 174 -26.80 16.94 -25.31
CA ALA A 174 -25.44 16.88 -24.78
C ALA A 174 -24.76 18.26 -24.82
N ARG A 175 -24.87 18.99 -25.93
CA ARG A 175 -24.27 20.33 -26.07
C ARG A 175 -24.83 21.33 -25.08
N LEU A 176 -26.12 21.22 -24.74
CA LEU A 176 -26.76 22.08 -23.73
C LEU A 176 -26.28 21.75 -22.31
N SER A 177 -26.21 20.47 -21.95
CA SER A 177 -25.86 20.04 -20.60
C SER A 177 -24.36 20.02 -20.32
N TYR A 178 -23.55 19.69 -21.32
CA TYR A 178 -22.10 19.47 -21.21
C TYR A 178 -21.26 20.49 -21.98
N GLY A 179 -21.86 21.51 -22.61
CA GLY A 179 -21.15 22.50 -23.42
C GLY A 179 -20.03 23.26 -22.70
N LYS A 180 -20.12 23.39 -21.38
CA LYS A 180 -19.04 23.99 -20.55
C LYS A 180 -17.87 23.04 -20.29
N GLN A 181 -18.01 21.76 -20.62
CA GLN A 181 -17.03 20.69 -20.42
C GLN A 181 -16.53 20.20 -21.78
N GLY A 182 -15.82 21.06 -22.53
CA GLY A 182 -15.37 20.78 -23.90
C GLY A 182 -14.73 19.40 -24.11
N PRO A 183 -13.76 18.97 -23.28
CA PRO A 183 -13.14 17.64 -23.41
C PRO A 183 -14.10 16.46 -23.17
N VAL A 184 -15.14 16.64 -22.35
CA VAL A 184 -16.17 15.62 -22.12
C VAL A 184 -17.12 15.56 -23.31
N LEU A 185 -17.55 16.73 -23.79
CA LEU A 185 -18.41 16.83 -24.98
C LEU A 185 -17.72 16.24 -26.22
N ASN A 186 -16.41 16.45 -26.39
CA ASN A 186 -15.64 15.84 -27.48
C ASN A 186 -15.72 14.31 -27.46
N GLY A 187 -15.68 13.68 -26.29
CA GLY A 187 -15.92 12.26 -26.14
C GLY A 187 -17.29 11.84 -26.64
N MET A 188 -18.33 12.56 -26.21
CA MET A 188 -19.73 12.28 -26.60
C MET A 188 -19.94 12.43 -28.10
N GLU A 189 -19.33 13.43 -28.73
CA GLU A 189 -19.37 13.63 -30.19
C GLU A 189 -18.67 12.49 -30.96
N ASN A 190 -17.67 11.86 -30.34
CA ASN A 190 -17.06 10.61 -30.82
C ASN A 190 -17.84 9.35 -30.38
N GLY A 191 -19.03 9.51 -29.78
CA GLY A 191 -19.91 8.43 -29.37
C GLY A 191 -19.49 7.71 -28.09
N LEU A 192 -18.61 8.28 -27.27
CA LEU A 192 -18.10 7.67 -26.04
C LEU A 192 -18.29 8.57 -24.81
N VAL A 193 -18.42 7.93 -23.64
CA VAL A 193 -18.38 8.59 -22.34
C VAL A 193 -17.38 7.87 -21.47
N ALA A 194 -16.45 8.61 -20.85
CA ALA A 194 -15.55 8.11 -19.82
C ALA A 194 -16.04 8.54 -18.44
N LEU A 195 -16.67 7.62 -17.72
CA LEU A 195 -17.20 7.83 -16.38
C LEU A 195 -16.18 7.40 -15.34
N TYR A 196 -15.89 8.28 -14.38
CA TYR A 196 -15.04 7.91 -13.27
C TYR A 196 -15.78 6.89 -12.39
N GLN A 197 -15.11 5.77 -12.06
CA GLN A 197 -15.71 4.71 -11.24
C GLN A 197 -16.10 5.17 -9.82
N LYS A 198 -15.68 6.36 -9.39
CA LYS A 198 -15.87 6.87 -8.03
C LYS A 198 -17.26 7.51 -7.88
N CYS A 199 -18.01 7.04 -6.89
CA CYS A 199 -19.31 7.60 -6.53
C CYS A 199 -19.15 9.04 -5.96
N PRO A 200 -19.88 10.03 -6.51
CA PRO A 200 -19.95 11.39 -5.98
C PRO A 200 -20.49 11.55 -4.55
N HIS A 201 -21.04 10.48 -3.95
CA HIS A 201 -21.52 10.51 -2.57
C HIS A 201 -20.34 10.49 -1.57
N LEU A 202 -19.76 9.31 -1.34
CA LEU A 202 -18.66 9.10 -0.38
C LEU A 202 -17.46 8.37 -1.00
N GLY A 203 -17.44 8.21 -2.33
CA GLY A 203 -16.27 7.70 -3.04
C GLY A 203 -16.19 6.18 -3.25
N CYS A 204 -17.25 5.42 -2.94
CA CYS A 204 -17.31 4.00 -3.30
C CYS A 204 -17.11 3.78 -4.81
N ARG A 205 -16.55 2.62 -5.18
CA ARG A 205 -16.53 2.18 -6.58
C ARG A 205 -17.96 1.82 -7.00
N VAL A 206 -18.44 2.38 -8.09
CA VAL A 206 -19.76 2.11 -8.66
C VAL A 206 -19.64 1.03 -9.74
N PRO A 207 -20.22 -0.17 -9.54
CA PRO A 207 -20.36 -1.18 -10.58
C PRO A 207 -21.50 -0.84 -11.54
N GLU A 208 -21.42 -1.45 -12.71
CA GLU A 208 -22.47 -1.58 -13.71
C GLU A 208 -23.49 -2.66 -13.32
N CYS A 209 -24.74 -2.47 -13.73
CA CYS A 209 -25.80 -3.46 -13.62
C CYS A 209 -26.27 -3.84 -15.02
N LYS A 210 -25.99 -5.08 -15.43
CA LYS A 210 -26.31 -5.56 -16.78
C LYS A 210 -27.81 -5.75 -17.03
N SER A 211 -28.63 -5.87 -15.98
CA SER A 211 -30.09 -5.99 -16.10
C SER A 211 -30.79 -4.65 -16.25
N SER A 212 -30.58 -3.71 -15.32
CA SER A 212 -31.15 -2.35 -15.39
C SER A 212 -30.45 -1.47 -16.42
N GLN A 213 -29.25 -1.86 -16.85
CA GLN A 213 -28.39 -1.09 -17.76
C GLN A 213 -27.97 0.26 -17.17
N TRP A 214 -27.87 0.31 -15.85
CA TRP A 214 -27.51 1.46 -15.04
C TRP A 214 -26.24 1.18 -14.21
N PHE A 215 -25.64 2.22 -13.65
CA PHE A 215 -24.63 2.11 -12.61
C PHE A 215 -25.27 2.21 -11.24
N GLU A 216 -25.00 1.25 -10.37
CA GLU A 216 -25.69 1.11 -9.09
C GLU A 216 -24.69 0.96 -7.95
N CYS A 217 -24.61 1.98 -7.10
CA CYS A 217 -23.64 2.03 -6.00
C CYS A 217 -24.14 1.17 -4.83
N PRO A 218 -23.44 0.08 -4.46
CA PRO A 218 -23.91 -0.85 -3.43
C PRO A 218 -23.82 -0.28 -2.01
N CYS A 219 -23.07 0.81 -1.81
CA CYS A 219 -22.84 1.34 -0.46
C CYS A 219 -24.09 2.02 0.13
N HIS A 220 -24.79 2.82 -0.66
CA HIS A 220 -25.94 3.62 -0.19
C HIS A 220 -27.04 3.74 -1.25
N GLY A 221 -27.02 2.90 -2.28
CA GLY A 221 -28.08 2.84 -3.30
C GLY A 221 -28.16 4.04 -4.25
N SER A 222 -27.06 4.77 -4.49
CA SER A 222 -27.05 5.80 -5.54
C SER A 222 -27.08 5.13 -6.91
N GLN A 223 -27.99 5.58 -7.78
CA GLN A 223 -28.21 4.99 -9.10
C GLN A 223 -27.99 6.05 -10.20
N TYR A 224 -27.37 5.63 -11.29
CA TYR A 224 -27.07 6.47 -12.44
C TYR A 224 -27.41 5.72 -13.73
N ASN A 225 -27.90 6.41 -14.76
CA ASN A 225 -28.14 5.77 -16.05
C ASN A 225 -26.82 5.34 -16.75
N ARG A 226 -26.89 4.73 -17.94
CA ARG A 226 -25.72 4.21 -18.69
C ARG A 226 -24.67 5.28 -19.00
N ILE A 227 -25.06 6.55 -18.99
CA ILE A 227 -24.13 7.67 -19.21
C ILE A 227 -23.78 8.43 -17.93
N GLY A 228 -24.07 7.87 -16.75
CA GLY A 228 -23.65 8.41 -15.46
C GLY A 228 -24.49 9.60 -14.94
N GLU A 229 -25.66 9.87 -15.52
CA GLU A 229 -26.58 10.88 -15.00
C GLU A 229 -27.36 10.31 -13.81
N LYS A 230 -27.49 11.08 -12.73
CA LYS A 230 -28.11 10.61 -11.50
C LYS A 230 -29.61 10.35 -11.69
N LYS A 231 -30.06 9.17 -11.24
CA LYS A 231 -31.46 8.75 -11.23
C LYS A 231 -32.03 8.63 -9.82
N ALA A 232 -31.29 8.05 -8.87
CA ALA A 232 -31.78 7.85 -7.50
C ALA A 232 -30.67 7.87 -6.43
N GLY A 233 -31.08 7.82 -5.16
CA GLY A 233 -30.22 7.72 -3.99
C GLY A 233 -29.56 9.03 -3.53
N PRO A 234 -28.67 8.95 -2.52
CA PRO A 234 -28.19 10.12 -1.76
C PRO A 234 -27.11 10.95 -2.45
N ALA A 235 -26.47 10.47 -3.53
CA ALA A 235 -25.44 11.26 -4.22
C ALA A 235 -25.97 12.64 -4.66
N PRO A 236 -25.21 13.73 -4.49
CA PRO A 236 -25.71 15.08 -4.77
C PRO A 236 -25.74 15.45 -6.26
N ARG A 237 -25.17 14.61 -7.14
CA ARG A 237 -25.03 14.86 -8.58
C ARG A 237 -24.74 13.56 -9.34
N GLY A 238 -24.69 13.63 -10.67
CA GLY A 238 -24.25 12.53 -11.54
C GLY A 238 -22.78 12.16 -11.36
N MET A 239 -22.38 11.02 -11.92
CA MET A 239 -21.00 10.50 -11.90
C MET A 239 -20.03 11.47 -12.57
N ASP A 240 -18.82 11.54 -12.00
CA ASP A 240 -17.72 12.32 -12.56
C ASP A 240 -17.25 11.75 -13.89
N ARG A 241 -16.66 12.62 -14.71
CA ARG A 241 -16.27 12.32 -16.08
C ARG A 241 -14.83 12.71 -16.34
N PHE A 242 -14.22 12.01 -17.28
CA PHE A 242 -12.92 12.38 -17.84
C PHE A 242 -13.09 12.92 -19.26
N GLY A 243 -12.17 13.81 -19.65
CA GLY A 243 -12.08 14.24 -21.04
C GLY A 243 -11.59 13.11 -21.93
N ILE A 244 -12.13 13.02 -23.14
CA ILE A 244 -11.66 12.09 -24.16
C ILE A 244 -11.06 12.91 -25.31
N THR A 245 -9.98 12.42 -25.89
CA THR A 245 -9.44 12.89 -27.16
C THR A 245 -9.19 11.67 -28.05
N VAL A 246 -9.65 11.73 -29.29
CA VAL A 246 -9.37 10.70 -30.29
C VAL A 246 -8.24 11.20 -31.19
N SER A 247 -7.14 10.45 -31.26
CA SER A 247 -5.99 10.78 -32.10
C SER A 247 -5.48 9.53 -32.81
N ASN A 248 -5.38 9.57 -34.14
CA ASN A 248 -4.98 8.45 -34.98
C ASN A 248 -5.79 7.16 -34.71
N GLY A 249 -7.09 7.30 -34.46
CA GLY A 249 -7.98 6.19 -34.11
C GLY A 249 -7.84 5.64 -32.68
N ASN A 250 -6.87 6.13 -31.89
CA ASN A 250 -6.72 5.77 -30.48
C ASN A 250 -7.51 6.72 -29.59
N VAL A 251 -8.14 6.17 -28.57
CA VAL A 251 -8.87 6.90 -27.54
C VAL A 251 -7.93 7.19 -26.38
N ILE A 252 -7.76 8.47 -26.08
CA ILE A 252 -6.95 8.96 -24.97
C ILE A 252 -7.89 9.58 -23.95
N VAL A 253 -7.87 9.05 -22.72
CA VAL A 253 -8.64 9.57 -21.59
C VAL A 253 -7.73 10.44 -20.74
N ASP A 254 -8.09 11.70 -20.53
CA ASP A 254 -7.37 12.60 -19.63
C ASP A 254 -7.86 12.43 -18.20
N THR A 255 -7.13 11.63 -17.41
CA THR A 255 -7.43 11.39 -16.00
C THR A 255 -6.82 12.42 -15.05
N GLY A 256 -6.06 13.40 -15.58
CA GLY A 256 -5.50 14.51 -14.81
C GLY A 256 -6.54 15.57 -14.46
N THR A 257 -7.63 15.65 -15.24
CA THR A 257 -8.73 16.61 -15.02
C THR A 257 -10.04 15.87 -14.81
N ILE A 258 -10.61 15.99 -13.61
CA ILE A 258 -11.92 15.42 -13.28
C ILE A 258 -12.99 16.49 -13.53
N PHE A 259 -13.97 16.17 -14.37
CA PHE A 259 -15.13 17.01 -14.60
C PHE A 259 -16.28 16.54 -13.71
N ASN A 260 -16.83 17.47 -12.92
CA ASN A 260 -17.98 17.17 -12.08
C ASN A 260 -19.16 16.67 -12.92
N GLY A 261 -19.78 15.59 -12.46
CA GLY A 261 -21.01 15.08 -13.08
C GLY A 261 -22.16 16.09 -13.05
N PRO A 262 -23.14 15.94 -13.95
CA PRO A 262 -24.20 16.91 -14.14
C PRO A 262 -25.12 17.00 -12.91
N ALA A 263 -25.83 18.13 -12.79
CA ALA A 263 -26.79 18.36 -11.72
C ALA A 263 -27.95 17.36 -11.74
N ILE A 264 -28.61 17.20 -10.60
CA ILE A 264 -29.80 16.35 -10.44
C ILE A 264 -30.88 16.78 -11.44
N GLY A 265 -31.55 15.82 -12.08
CA GLY A 265 -32.59 16.06 -13.07
C GLY A 265 -32.09 16.13 -14.52
N THR A 266 -30.77 16.13 -14.74
CA THR A 266 -30.20 15.99 -16.09
C THR A 266 -30.51 14.60 -16.64
N ASN A 267 -31.17 14.52 -17.80
CA ASN A 267 -31.50 13.27 -18.47
C ASN A 267 -31.37 13.46 -19.99
N THR A 268 -30.13 13.48 -20.51
CA THR A 268 -29.89 13.83 -21.92
C THR A 268 -30.31 12.72 -22.88
N THR A 269 -30.17 11.45 -22.48
CA THR A 269 -30.55 10.31 -23.32
C THR A 269 -32.01 9.88 -23.14
N GLY A 270 -32.68 10.31 -22.07
CA GLY A 270 -34.02 9.82 -21.75
C GLY A 270 -34.05 8.34 -21.33
N GLN A 271 -32.89 7.72 -21.12
CA GLN A 271 -32.80 6.29 -20.81
C GLN A 271 -33.38 6.04 -19.41
N GLU A 272 -34.41 5.20 -19.34
CA GLU A 272 -34.92 4.64 -18.09
C GLU A 272 -34.31 3.24 -17.81
N ALA A 273 -34.63 2.65 -16.67
CA ALA A 273 -34.10 1.32 -16.33
C ALA A 273 -34.69 0.28 -17.27
N GLU A 274 -33.83 -0.51 -17.92
CA GLU A 274 -34.25 -1.51 -18.92
C GLU A 274 -34.73 -2.82 -18.28
N GLY A 275 -34.42 -3.02 -17.00
CA GLY A 275 -34.70 -4.24 -16.27
C GLY A 275 -34.55 -4.04 -14.77
N PRO A 276 -34.61 -5.13 -13.98
CA PRO A 276 -34.51 -5.05 -12.52
C PRO A 276 -33.14 -4.53 -12.08
N HIS A 277 -33.12 -3.75 -11.01
CA HIS A 277 -31.90 -3.27 -10.38
C HIS A 277 -31.12 -4.43 -9.73
N CYS A 278 -29.80 -4.32 -9.75
CA CYS A 278 -28.88 -5.28 -9.15
C CYS A 278 -28.73 -5.08 -7.64
N VAL A 279 -28.82 -3.85 -7.14
CA VAL A 279 -28.62 -3.56 -5.70
C VAL A 279 -29.92 -3.42 -4.91
N SER A 280 -31.07 -3.28 -5.56
CA SER A 280 -32.37 -3.13 -4.87
C SER A 280 -33.19 -4.43 -4.81
N GLY A 281 -32.55 -5.58 -5.04
CA GLY A 281 -33.18 -6.90 -5.02
C GLY A 281 -33.23 -7.56 -3.64
N GLU A 282 -33.53 -6.85 -2.55
CA GLU A 282 -33.90 -7.48 -1.27
C GLU A 282 -34.49 -6.53 -0.20
N ALA A 283 -35.21 -5.48 -0.59
CA ALA A 283 -36.04 -4.75 0.37
C ALA A 283 -37.41 -5.45 0.48
N LYS A 284 -37.45 -6.61 1.14
CA LYS A 284 -38.69 -7.11 1.75
C LYS A 284 -39.00 -6.21 2.94
N HIS A 285 -39.96 -5.31 2.77
CA HIS A 285 -40.74 -4.75 3.87
C HIS A 285 -42.18 -5.21 3.69
#